data_AF-A0A507EGF6-F1
#
_entry.id   AF-A0A507EGF6-F1
#
_cell.length_a   1.000
_cell.length_b   1.000
_cell.length_c   1.000
_cell.angle_alpha   90.00
_cell.angle_beta   90.00
_cell.angle_gamma   90.00
#
_symmetry.space_group_name_H-M   'P 1'
#
loop_
_entity.id
_entity.type
_entity.pdbx_description
1 polymer ?
#
loop_
_entity_poly.entity_id
_entity_poly.type
_entity_poly.pdbx_seq_one_letter_code
_entity_poly.pdbx_strand_id
1 'polypeptide(L)'
;MLTPAFSISQDEEFVTVVIKCPYIKAQEVEFFINDTEFKFYVRPYFLRLTFPASIIEDGREKASYNVDRGEITVLLPKATRGEQFPDLDLITKLMASKGGPPGPDFRLSSEERSVEQLAPPREGRKPLIEVIGESPVLESDGNQADSMRCDEMEEEFNWDYPQEVPPQPELQTGARYGFNNAYRGYGTHVEHLTQEILDITHIDTSTPTTRKEARIAREDAKFDDEYFMADFVNDEEIQRLIKFRPDFWKALKRIQKVKSSAEPGNSATLPVSTPEVEQNLSESAPGPASASAIESAWLTFTEEEQEVMRQLPNKEFLLDHERAIYLGLVDIVYAYCYNYRTTEGESTVESPWTIAKLSSTLSCFDTFSTLRETLIASIRRTLAYPLHRHFALSLRCIEDTAILFKLGKRALLKVLLDVNALVGKDDRMYVLSTLWLTDYCVWIQRANDRMLQSLASELNHISISKKEIGWPLEELEQVAQEVTAELDEEERVSDSMERSVLT
;
A
#
# COMPACT_ATOMS: atom_id res chain seq x y z
N MET A 1 -25.32 -8.99 16.26
CA MET A 1 -24.19 -8.86 17.20
C MET A 1 -23.37 -7.65 16.75
N LEU A 2 -22.69 -6.97 17.67
CA LEU A 2 -21.79 -5.87 17.35
C LEU A 2 -20.35 -6.28 17.62
N THR A 3 -19.41 -5.86 16.79
CA THR A 3 -17.98 -5.94 17.16
C THR A 3 -17.70 -4.78 18.13
N PRO A 4 -17.23 -5.03 19.36
CA PRO A 4 -16.83 -3.98 20.27
C PRO A 4 -15.52 -3.33 19.79
N ALA A 5 -15.31 -2.05 20.10
CA ALA A 5 -14.00 -1.43 19.88
C ALA A 5 -12.97 -2.05 20.83
N PHE A 6 -11.79 -2.41 20.31
CA PHE A 6 -10.73 -3.03 21.10
C PHE A 6 -9.34 -2.51 20.73
N SER A 7 -8.40 -2.62 21.67
CA SER A 7 -6.96 -2.43 21.46
C SER A 7 -6.21 -3.59 22.11
N ILE A 8 -4.99 -3.85 21.63
CA ILE A 8 -4.15 -4.97 22.08
C ILE A 8 -2.74 -4.46 22.35
N SER A 9 -2.17 -4.87 23.49
CA SER A 9 -0.74 -4.73 23.80
C SER A 9 -0.16 -6.07 24.25
N GLN A 10 1.16 -6.14 24.44
CA GLN A 10 1.83 -7.35 24.89
C GLN A 10 3.04 -7.05 25.78
N ASP A 11 3.24 -7.92 26.77
CA ASP A 11 4.42 -8.00 27.61
C ASP A 11 5.21 -9.28 27.27
N GLU A 12 6.25 -9.60 28.06
CA GLU A 12 7.04 -10.83 27.86
C GLU A 12 6.25 -12.12 28.17
N GLU A 13 5.25 -12.07 29.05
CA GLU A 13 4.45 -13.24 29.46
C GLU A 13 2.99 -13.22 28.98
N PHE A 14 2.40 -12.05 28.75
CA PHE A 14 0.97 -11.88 28.47
C PHE A 14 0.70 -11.06 27.21
N VAL A 15 -0.44 -11.32 26.57
CA VAL A 15 -1.11 -10.43 25.62
C VAL A 15 -2.30 -9.80 26.34
N THR A 16 -2.39 -8.48 26.31
CA THR A 16 -3.43 -7.70 26.98
C THR A 16 -4.43 -7.20 25.95
N VAL A 17 -5.67 -7.69 26.00
CA VAL A 17 -6.77 -7.26 25.13
C VAL A 17 -7.70 -6.34 25.92
N VAL A 18 -7.81 -5.07 25.53
CA VAL A 18 -8.74 -4.11 26.13
C VAL A 18 -9.94 -3.95 25.21
N ILE A 19 -11.13 -4.26 25.72
CA ILE A 19 -12.38 -4.34 24.95
C ILE A 19 -13.39 -3.34 25.53
N LYS A 20 -13.76 -2.33 24.76
CA LYS A 20 -14.70 -1.27 25.14
C LYS A 20 -16.14 -1.74 24.92
N CYS A 21 -16.78 -2.16 26.01
CA CYS A 21 -18.14 -2.71 26.08
C CYS A 21 -18.96 -1.95 27.14
N PRO A 22 -19.46 -0.73 26.84
CA PRO A 22 -20.28 0.02 27.79
C PRO A 22 -21.62 -0.67 28.07
N TYR A 23 -22.15 -0.45 29.28
CA TYR A 23 -23.49 -0.90 29.74
C TYR A 23 -23.73 -2.43 29.78
N ILE A 24 -22.67 -3.24 29.80
CA ILE A 24 -22.78 -4.70 29.97
C ILE A 24 -22.98 -5.13 31.43
N LYS A 25 -23.43 -6.37 31.63
CA LYS A 25 -23.35 -7.08 32.92
C LYS A 25 -22.11 -7.96 32.93
N ALA A 26 -21.23 -7.79 33.91
CA ALA A 26 -20.03 -8.63 34.07
C ALA A 26 -20.33 -10.13 34.30
N GLN A 27 -21.57 -10.48 34.68
CA GLN A 27 -22.04 -11.86 34.85
C GLN A 27 -22.40 -12.56 33.52
N GLU A 28 -22.55 -11.81 32.43
CA GLU A 28 -22.91 -12.33 31.09
C GLU A 28 -21.70 -12.32 30.14
N VAL A 29 -20.49 -12.26 30.68
CA VAL A 29 -19.22 -12.24 29.94
C VAL A 29 -18.66 -13.66 29.84
N GLU A 30 -18.55 -14.15 28.62
CA GLU A 30 -17.92 -15.43 28.28
C GLU A 30 -16.71 -15.16 27.38
N PHE A 31 -15.60 -15.85 27.61
CA PHE A 31 -14.48 -15.91 26.68
C PHE A 31 -13.95 -17.33 26.57
N PHE A 32 -13.27 -17.61 25.46
CA PHE A 32 -12.75 -18.92 25.11
C PHE A 32 -11.42 -18.78 24.38
N ILE A 33 -10.43 -19.59 24.78
CA ILE A 33 -9.07 -19.61 24.24
C ILE A 33 -8.85 -20.96 23.57
N ASN A 34 -8.25 -20.97 22.38
CA ASN A 34 -7.91 -22.20 21.67
C ASN A 34 -6.71 -21.98 20.77
N ASP A 35 -5.51 -22.19 21.33
CA ASP A 35 -4.21 -22.09 20.66
C ASP A 35 -3.99 -20.73 19.99
N THR A 36 -4.38 -20.54 18.73
CA THR A 36 -4.27 -19.25 18.03
C THR A 36 -5.58 -18.46 17.99
N GLU A 37 -6.69 -18.97 18.51
CA GLU A 37 -7.97 -18.25 18.57
C GLU A 37 -8.33 -17.73 19.97
N PHE A 38 -8.86 -16.52 20.02
CA PHE A 38 -9.58 -15.95 21.17
C PHE A 38 -10.98 -15.54 20.75
N LYS A 39 -12.00 -15.95 21.51
CA LYS A 39 -13.41 -15.59 21.30
C LYS A 39 -13.94 -14.95 22.57
N PHE A 40 -14.70 -13.87 22.42
CA PHE A 40 -15.28 -13.10 23.51
C PHE A 40 -16.73 -12.74 23.17
N TYR A 41 -17.63 -12.94 24.13
CA TYR A 41 -19.06 -12.79 23.98
C TYR A 41 -19.68 -12.15 25.22
N VAL A 42 -20.44 -11.08 25.02
CA VAL A 42 -21.30 -10.47 26.05
C VAL A 42 -22.38 -9.67 25.34
N ARG A 43 -23.65 -10.05 25.48
CA ARG A 43 -24.75 -9.48 24.68
C ARG A 43 -24.79 -7.94 24.80
N PRO A 44 -24.78 -7.16 23.69
CA PRO A 44 -24.94 -7.54 22.27
C PRO A 44 -23.62 -7.79 21.50
N TYR A 45 -22.47 -7.66 22.15
CA TYR A 45 -21.14 -7.72 21.58
C TYR A 45 -20.64 -9.14 21.32
N PHE A 46 -19.86 -9.30 20.26
CA PHE A 46 -19.10 -10.50 19.94
C PHE A 46 -17.79 -10.12 19.25
N LEU A 47 -16.68 -10.71 19.69
CA LEU A 47 -15.36 -10.53 19.12
C LEU A 47 -14.69 -11.90 18.92
N ARG A 48 -14.07 -12.10 17.76
CA ARG A 48 -13.17 -13.23 17.49
C ARG A 48 -11.87 -12.65 16.96
N LEU A 49 -10.77 -13.07 17.58
CA LEU A 49 -9.41 -12.75 17.18
C LEU A 49 -8.67 -14.06 16.85
N THR A 50 -7.81 -13.99 15.84
CA THR A 50 -6.86 -15.03 15.47
C THR A 50 -5.46 -14.43 15.57
N PHE A 51 -4.69 -14.87 16.56
CA PHE A 51 -3.33 -14.41 16.81
C PHE A 51 -2.31 -15.10 15.88
N PRO A 52 -1.15 -14.46 15.61
CA PRO A 52 -0.08 -15.04 14.80
C PRO A 52 0.64 -16.20 15.50
N ALA A 53 0.71 -16.17 16.82
CA ALA A 53 1.37 -17.15 17.69
C ALA A 53 0.41 -17.67 18.78
N SER A 54 0.80 -18.74 19.45
CA SER A 54 -0.08 -19.48 20.37
C SER A 54 -0.23 -18.81 21.74
N ILE A 55 -1.47 -18.65 22.18
CA ILE A 55 -1.87 -18.38 23.56
C ILE A 55 -2.33 -19.69 24.22
N ILE A 56 -2.20 -19.78 25.54
CA ILE A 56 -2.57 -20.96 26.32
C ILE A 56 -3.70 -20.64 27.31
N GLU A 57 -4.46 -21.66 27.72
CA GLU A 57 -5.38 -21.60 28.85
C GLU A 57 -4.77 -22.43 30.00
N ASP A 58 -4.25 -21.74 31.02
CA ASP A 58 -3.38 -22.30 32.09
C ASP A 58 -3.78 -21.79 33.48
N GLY A 59 -4.99 -21.22 33.63
CA GLY A 59 -5.48 -20.61 34.87
C GLY A 59 -4.76 -19.32 35.26
N ARG A 60 -3.90 -18.78 34.38
CA ARG A 60 -3.19 -17.49 34.56
C ARG A 60 -3.96 -16.33 33.92
N GLU A 61 -5.05 -16.62 33.22
CA GLU A 61 -5.92 -15.66 32.54
C GLU A 61 -6.63 -14.78 33.56
N LYS A 62 -6.78 -13.49 33.25
CA LYS A 62 -7.50 -12.55 34.13
C LYS A 62 -8.34 -11.58 33.32
N ALA A 63 -9.65 -11.61 33.52
CA ALA A 63 -10.57 -10.58 33.05
C ALA A 63 -10.87 -9.60 34.19
N SER A 64 -10.75 -8.31 33.93
CA SER A 64 -11.11 -7.22 34.84
C SER A 64 -12.03 -6.24 34.13
N TYR A 65 -13.09 -5.76 34.78
CA TYR A 65 -14.04 -4.80 34.21
C TYR A 65 -13.96 -3.46 34.93
N ASN A 66 -13.59 -2.41 34.18
CA ASN A 66 -13.63 -1.04 34.63
C ASN A 66 -14.98 -0.42 34.28
N VAL A 67 -15.85 -0.27 35.28
CA VAL A 67 -17.22 0.25 35.12
C VAL A 67 -17.22 1.71 34.65
N ASP A 68 -16.30 2.52 35.14
CA ASP A 68 -16.26 3.97 34.87
C ASP A 68 -15.84 4.28 33.42
N ARG A 69 -14.99 3.43 32.83
CA ARG A 69 -14.55 3.54 31.42
C ARG A 69 -15.39 2.69 30.46
N GLY A 70 -16.15 1.71 30.96
CA GLY A 70 -16.87 0.73 30.16
C GLY A 70 -15.93 -0.22 29.41
N GLU A 71 -14.81 -0.61 30.03
CA GLU A 71 -13.73 -1.39 29.41
C GLU A 71 -13.47 -2.69 30.17
N ILE A 72 -13.38 -3.81 29.45
CA ILE A 72 -12.84 -5.07 29.97
C ILE A 72 -11.38 -5.19 29.54
N THR A 73 -10.48 -5.42 30.50
CA THR A 73 -9.10 -5.84 30.24
C THR A 73 -9.02 -7.36 30.42
N VAL A 74 -8.64 -8.09 29.37
CA VAL A 74 -8.35 -9.53 29.42
C VAL A 74 -6.85 -9.75 29.24
N LEU A 75 -6.23 -10.41 30.22
CA LEU A 75 -4.84 -10.87 30.18
C LEU A 75 -4.81 -12.33 29.73
N LEU A 76 -4.16 -12.59 28.59
CA LEU A 76 -4.01 -13.91 27.96
C LEU A 76 -2.54 -14.36 28.06
N PRO A 77 -2.21 -15.49 28.70
CA PRO A 77 -0.81 -15.93 28.78
C PRO A 77 -0.33 -16.50 27.44
N LYS A 78 0.92 -16.17 27.08
CA LYS A 78 1.59 -16.69 25.89
C LYS A 78 2.01 -18.15 26.10
N ALA A 79 1.92 -18.97 25.05
CA ALA A 79 2.36 -20.36 25.09
C ALA A 79 3.89 -20.47 25.24
N THR A 80 4.66 -19.58 24.61
CA THR A 80 6.09 -19.41 24.87
C THR A 80 6.36 -18.04 25.49
N ARG A 81 7.18 -17.99 26.54
CA ARG A 81 7.54 -16.73 27.24
C ARG A 81 8.64 -16.02 26.46
N GLY A 82 8.50 -14.71 26.27
CA GLY A 82 9.43 -13.85 25.54
C GLY A 82 9.17 -13.74 24.04
N GLU A 83 8.28 -14.57 23.47
CA GLU A 83 7.89 -14.47 22.06
C GLU A 83 7.07 -13.20 21.80
N GLN A 84 7.49 -12.40 20.82
CA GLN A 84 6.71 -11.26 20.34
C GLN A 84 5.71 -11.72 19.28
N PHE A 85 4.46 -11.30 19.44
CA PHE A 85 3.41 -11.49 18.47
C PHE A 85 3.49 -10.30 17.48
N PRO A 86 3.82 -10.51 16.19
CA PRO A 86 3.86 -9.41 15.23
C PRO A 86 2.46 -8.92 14.86
N ASP A 87 2.37 -7.68 14.38
CA ASP A 87 1.15 -7.11 13.77
C ASP A 87 -0.11 -7.09 14.67
N LEU A 88 0.03 -6.96 16.01
CA LEU A 88 -1.11 -6.93 16.96
C LEU A 88 -2.06 -5.74 16.77
N ASP A 89 -1.61 -4.72 16.06
CA ASP A 89 -2.29 -3.49 15.66
C ASP A 89 -3.02 -3.61 14.31
N LEU A 90 -2.75 -4.64 13.49
CA LEU A 90 -3.41 -4.84 12.19
C LEU A 90 -4.77 -5.52 12.40
N ILE A 91 -5.74 -4.73 12.87
CA ILE A 91 -7.07 -5.15 13.34
C ILE A 91 -7.77 -6.12 12.36
N THR A 92 -7.74 -5.87 11.04
CA THR A 92 -8.46 -6.72 10.06
C THR A 92 -7.73 -8.03 9.74
N LYS A 93 -6.43 -8.12 10.08
CA LYS A 93 -5.64 -9.36 10.04
C LYS A 93 -6.03 -10.27 11.21
N LEU A 94 -6.19 -9.71 12.40
CA LEU A 94 -6.59 -10.46 13.60
C LEU A 94 -8.07 -10.87 13.58
N MET A 95 -8.95 -10.06 13.01
CA MET A 95 -10.37 -10.41 12.85
C MET A 95 -10.64 -11.45 11.75
N ALA A 96 -9.61 -11.88 11.01
CA ALA A 96 -9.73 -12.95 10.02
C ALA A 96 -10.14 -14.28 10.67
N SER A 97 -10.96 -15.06 9.95
CA SER A 97 -11.11 -16.48 10.26
C SER A 97 -9.98 -17.20 9.54
N LYS A 98 -9.14 -17.98 10.25
CA LYS A 98 -8.51 -19.13 9.58
C LYS A 98 -9.65 -19.94 8.94
N GLY A 99 -9.51 -20.24 7.65
CA GLY A 99 -10.59 -20.85 6.87
C GLY A 99 -11.01 -22.20 7.48
N GLY A 100 -12.31 -22.37 7.69
CA GLY A 100 -12.85 -23.72 7.88
C GLY A 100 -12.65 -24.55 6.61
N PRO A 101 -12.57 -25.89 6.68
CA PRO A 101 -12.50 -26.72 5.49
C PRO A 101 -13.70 -26.41 4.57
N PRO A 102 -13.50 -26.37 3.23
CA PRO A 102 -14.47 -25.80 2.31
C PRO A 102 -15.80 -26.55 2.33
N GLY A 103 -16.80 -25.93 2.97
CA GLY A 103 -18.19 -26.38 2.93
C GLY A 103 -18.80 -26.14 1.54
N PRO A 104 -19.77 -26.96 1.11
CA PRO A 104 -20.30 -26.90 -0.25
C PRO A 104 -21.14 -25.63 -0.50
N ASP A 105 -20.81 -24.93 -1.59
CA ASP A 105 -21.58 -23.91 -2.30
C ASP A 105 -22.62 -23.10 -1.50
N PHE A 106 -22.20 -21.99 -0.87
CA PHE A 106 -23.11 -20.90 -0.53
C PHE A 106 -23.05 -19.77 -1.57
N ARG A 107 -23.54 -20.06 -2.78
CA ARG A 107 -23.80 -19.02 -3.79
C ARG A 107 -25.04 -18.22 -3.38
N LEU A 108 -24.85 -16.96 -2.98
CA LEU A 108 -25.95 -16.02 -2.78
C LEU A 108 -26.70 -15.79 -4.11
N SER A 109 -27.88 -16.37 -4.24
CA SER A 109 -28.80 -16.16 -5.35
C SER A 109 -29.94 -15.25 -4.94
N SER A 110 -29.90 -13.99 -5.38
CA SER A 110 -31.06 -13.10 -5.41
C SER A 110 -31.99 -13.53 -6.55
N GLU A 111 -33.15 -14.13 -6.21
CA GLU A 111 -34.20 -14.42 -7.19
C GLU A 111 -34.90 -13.14 -7.64
N GLU A 112 -34.91 -12.89 -8.96
CA GLU A 112 -36.09 -12.33 -9.63
C GLU A 112 -36.49 -13.26 -10.80
N ARG A 113 -37.79 -13.36 -11.08
CA ARG A 113 -38.36 -14.42 -11.93
C ARG A 113 -38.96 -13.86 -13.22
N SER A 114 -38.69 -14.50 -14.37
CA SER A 114 -39.58 -14.47 -15.55
C SER A 114 -39.32 -15.62 -16.54
N VAL A 115 -40.02 -16.75 -16.31
CA VAL A 115 -40.78 -17.57 -17.28
C VAL A 115 -40.17 -17.90 -18.68
N GLU A 116 -39.83 -19.19 -18.86
CA GLU A 116 -39.81 -20.00 -20.12
C GLU A 116 -38.84 -19.58 -21.27
N GLN A 117 -38.23 -20.47 -22.07
CA GLN A 117 -38.19 -21.95 -22.24
C GLN A 117 -36.80 -22.29 -22.86
N LEU A 118 -36.31 -23.50 -23.19
CA LEU A 118 -36.79 -24.89 -23.35
C LEU A 118 -35.55 -25.86 -23.27
N ALA A 119 -35.70 -27.11 -23.72
CA ALA A 119 -34.63 -28.06 -24.13
C ALA A 119 -33.79 -28.73 -23.00
N PRO A 120 -33.20 -29.93 -23.23
CA PRO A 120 -33.14 -30.98 -22.19
C PRO A 120 -31.75 -31.22 -21.53
N PRO A 121 -31.73 -31.92 -20.37
CA PRO A 121 -30.51 -32.14 -19.58
C PRO A 121 -29.57 -33.21 -20.18
N ARG A 122 -28.30 -33.17 -19.75
CA ARG A 122 -27.35 -34.28 -19.86
C ARG A 122 -26.79 -34.62 -18.47
N GLU A 123 -26.71 -35.91 -18.20
CA GLU A 123 -26.34 -36.46 -16.90
C GLU A 123 -24.82 -36.32 -16.64
N GLY A 124 -24.46 -36.18 -15.37
CA GLY A 124 -23.08 -35.89 -14.96
C GLY A 124 -22.15 -37.10 -14.97
N ARG A 125 -20.84 -36.83 -14.94
CA ARG A 125 -19.80 -37.81 -14.58
C ARG A 125 -18.90 -37.24 -13.49
N LYS A 126 -18.72 -38.02 -12.42
CA LYS A 126 -17.62 -37.87 -11.46
C LYS A 126 -16.36 -38.58 -12.00
N PRO A 127 -15.16 -38.29 -11.49
CA PRO A 127 -13.91 -38.56 -12.21
C PRO A 127 -13.57 -40.06 -12.29
N LEU A 128 -12.75 -40.40 -13.26
CA LEU A 128 -12.19 -41.73 -13.45
C LEU A 128 -10.65 -41.64 -13.42
N ILE A 129 -10.05 -42.23 -12.40
CA ILE A 129 -8.64 -42.64 -12.41
C ILE A 129 -8.62 -44.04 -13.02
N GLU A 130 -7.67 -44.31 -13.92
CA GLU A 130 -7.44 -45.64 -14.49
C GLU A 130 -5.94 -45.96 -14.47
N VAL A 131 -5.60 -47.19 -14.10
CA VAL A 131 -4.23 -47.71 -13.87
C VAL A 131 -4.23 -49.18 -14.28
N ILE A 132 -3.18 -49.65 -14.98
CA ILE A 132 -2.54 -51.01 -14.94
C ILE A 132 -1.66 -51.23 -16.18
N GLY A 133 -0.52 -51.95 -16.02
CA GLY A 133 0.38 -52.44 -17.09
C GLY A 133 1.72 -51.68 -17.14
N GLU A 134 2.74 -52.01 -16.33
CA GLU A 134 3.66 -53.18 -16.45
C GLU A 134 4.45 -53.21 -17.78
N SER A 135 5.78 -53.43 -17.85
CA SER A 135 6.90 -53.68 -16.90
C SER A 135 8.23 -53.65 -17.73
N PRO A 136 9.49 -53.85 -17.23
CA PRO A 136 9.93 -54.25 -15.87
C PRO A 136 11.11 -53.47 -15.22
N VAL A 137 11.08 -53.45 -13.88
CA VAL A 137 12.18 -53.79 -12.93
C VAL A 137 13.66 -53.48 -13.28
N LEU A 138 14.27 -52.61 -12.45
CA LEU A 138 15.54 -52.88 -11.77
C LEU A 138 15.39 -52.48 -10.29
N GLU A 139 15.90 -53.30 -9.36
CA GLU A 139 15.75 -53.12 -7.91
C GLU A 139 17.04 -52.64 -7.24
N SER A 140 16.92 -51.78 -6.24
CA SER A 140 17.88 -51.68 -5.13
C SER A 140 17.21 -51.09 -3.89
N ASP A 141 17.13 -51.87 -2.80
CA ASP A 141 16.65 -51.44 -1.48
C ASP A 141 17.51 -50.31 -0.88
N GLY A 142 16.90 -49.51 0.00
CA GLY A 142 17.65 -48.60 0.88
C GLY A 142 16.81 -47.56 1.62
N ASN A 143 16.32 -47.89 2.82
CA ASN A 143 15.68 -46.93 3.72
C ASN A 143 16.55 -45.69 3.96
N GLN A 144 16.03 -44.51 3.62
CA GLN A 144 16.41 -43.29 4.32
C GLN A 144 15.19 -42.37 4.48
N ALA A 145 14.73 -42.22 5.71
CA ALA A 145 13.77 -41.18 6.06
C ALA A 145 14.54 -39.86 6.15
N ASP A 146 14.53 -39.09 5.07
CA ASP A 146 15.10 -37.75 5.04
C ASP A 146 14.00 -36.68 5.11
N SER A 147 14.38 -35.51 5.62
CA SER A 147 13.49 -34.37 5.78
C SER A 147 13.06 -33.86 4.40
N MET A 148 11.75 -33.85 4.12
CA MET A 148 11.18 -33.04 3.03
C MET A 148 11.21 -31.56 3.43
N ARG A 149 12.44 -31.07 3.55
CA ARG A 149 12.77 -29.67 3.70
C ARG A 149 12.27 -28.96 2.45
N CYS A 150 11.32 -28.05 2.63
CA CYS A 150 10.79 -27.23 1.55
C CYS A 150 11.78 -26.10 1.23
N ASP A 151 13.00 -26.50 0.82
CA ASP A 151 13.92 -25.65 0.07
C ASP A 151 13.37 -25.57 -1.38
N GLU A 152 12.16 -25.02 -1.51
CA GLU A 152 11.72 -24.43 -2.78
C GLU A 152 12.76 -23.35 -3.10
N MET A 153 13.53 -23.55 -4.18
CA MET A 153 14.49 -22.54 -4.62
C MET A 153 13.68 -21.33 -5.10
N GLU A 154 13.59 -20.31 -4.25
CA GLU A 154 12.79 -19.11 -4.47
C GLU A 154 13.22 -18.45 -5.79
N GLU A 155 12.40 -18.58 -6.84
CA GLU A 155 12.61 -17.86 -8.09
C GLU A 155 12.54 -16.36 -7.80
N GLU A 156 13.63 -15.64 -8.09
CA GLU A 156 13.77 -14.21 -7.82
C GLU A 156 12.70 -13.43 -8.60
N PHE A 157 11.65 -12.98 -7.89
CA PHE A 157 10.42 -12.52 -8.52
C PHE A 157 10.66 -11.25 -9.37
N ASN A 158 10.70 -11.44 -10.69
CA ASN A 158 11.08 -10.39 -11.62
C ASN A 158 9.91 -9.44 -11.93
N TRP A 159 9.94 -8.24 -11.34
CA TRP A 159 8.92 -7.20 -11.49
C TRP A 159 8.93 -6.46 -12.84
N ASP A 160 9.90 -6.71 -13.72
CA ASP A 160 9.95 -6.15 -15.09
C ASP A 160 9.64 -7.20 -16.18
N TYR A 161 9.53 -8.50 -15.88
CA TYR A 161 9.07 -9.51 -16.84
C TYR A 161 7.53 -9.46 -17.02
N PRO A 162 6.99 -9.09 -18.19
CA PRO A 162 5.56 -8.83 -18.35
C PRO A 162 4.70 -10.09 -18.17
N GLN A 163 3.74 -10.02 -17.25
CA GLN A 163 2.71 -11.06 -17.11
C GLN A 163 1.57 -10.79 -18.09
N GLU A 164 1.30 -11.73 -19.00
CA GLU A 164 0.11 -11.69 -19.84
C GLU A 164 -1.16 -11.88 -18.99
N VAL A 165 -2.02 -10.87 -18.96
CA VAL A 165 -3.37 -10.97 -18.39
C VAL A 165 -4.24 -11.76 -19.38
N PRO A 166 -4.80 -12.94 -19.02
CA PRO A 166 -5.62 -13.70 -19.94
C PRO A 166 -6.84 -12.88 -20.42
N PRO A 167 -7.19 -12.92 -21.72
CA PRO A 167 -8.32 -12.16 -22.24
C PRO A 167 -9.60 -12.59 -21.53
N GLN A 168 -10.38 -11.61 -21.02
CA GLN A 168 -11.65 -11.91 -20.39
C GLN A 168 -12.60 -12.57 -21.41
N PRO A 169 -13.31 -13.64 -21.03
CA PRO A 169 -14.13 -14.40 -21.98
C PRO A 169 -15.27 -13.52 -22.54
N GLU A 170 -15.38 -13.50 -23.87
CA GLU A 170 -16.23 -12.61 -24.68
C GLU A 170 -17.74 -12.67 -24.34
N LEU A 171 -18.17 -13.66 -23.55
CA LEU A 171 -19.55 -13.79 -23.05
C LEU A 171 -19.87 -12.90 -21.83
N GLN A 172 -18.90 -12.18 -21.24
CA GLN A 172 -19.20 -11.24 -20.14
C GLN A 172 -19.78 -9.92 -20.68
N THR A 173 -21.08 -9.71 -20.46
CA THR A 173 -21.78 -8.46 -20.78
C THR A 173 -21.36 -7.34 -19.79
N GLY A 174 -20.38 -6.54 -20.20
CA GLY A 174 -19.87 -5.39 -19.45
C GLY A 174 -18.48 -5.61 -18.86
N ALA A 175 -17.64 -4.59 -18.98
CA ALA A 175 -16.27 -4.58 -18.46
C ALA A 175 -16.23 -4.57 -16.91
N ARG A 176 -15.09 -4.98 -16.37
CA ARG A 176 -14.81 -4.98 -14.93
C ARG A 176 -13.68 -4.01 -14.58
N TYR A 177 -13.71 -3.53 -13.34
CA TYR A 177 -12.77 -2.55 -12.81
C TYR A 177 -12.82 -2.49 -11.28
N GLY A 178 -12.06 -1.56 -10.69
CA GLY A 178 -11.84 -1.47 -9.26
C GLY A 178 -10.92 -2.59 -8.76
N PHE A 179 -10.74 -2.64 -7.43
CA PHE A 179 -9.87 -3.62 -6.79
C PHE A 179 -10.23 -5.05 -7.21
N ASN A 180 -9.23 -5.79 -7.71
CA ASN A 180 -9.36 -7.17 -8.22
C ASN A 180 -10.55 -7.37 -9.20
N ASN A 181 -10.87 -6.38 -10.03
CA ASN A 181 -11.97 -6.44 -11.02
C ASN A 181 -13.35 -6.81 -10.42
N ALA A 182 -13.58 -6.45 -9.15
CA ALA A 182 -14.79 -6.79 -8.41
C ALA A 182 -16.04 -6.00 -8.85
N TYR A 183 -15.86 -4.81 -9.43
CA TYR A 183 -16.95 -3.87 -9.72
C TYR A 183 -17.30 -3.83 -11.22
N ARG A 184 -18.58 -3.56 -11.51
CA ARG A 184 -19.19 -3.38 -12.84
C ARG A 184 -20.54 -2.65 -12.70
N GLY A 185 -21.02 -1.99 -13.75
CA GLY A 185 -22.36 -1.39 -13.83
C GLY A 185 -22.54 -0.09 -13.04
N TYR A 186 -21.44 0.55 -12.64
CA TYR A 186 -21.45 1.86 -11.96
C TYR A 186 -20.94 3.00 -12.86
N GLY A 187 -20.52 2.71 -14.10
CA GLY A 187 -19.82 3.64 -15.00
C GLY A 187 -20.56 4.97 -15.16
N THR A 188 -21.87 4.95 -15.45
CA THR A 188 -22.67 6.18 -15.61
C THR A 188 -22.69 7.07 -14.35
N HIS A 189 -22.74 6.48 -13.15
CA HIS A 189 -22.74 7.24 -11.89
C HIS A 189 -21.34 7.78 -11.57
N VAL A 190 -20.31 6.97 -11.83
CA VAL A 190 -18.90 7.34 -11.68
C VAL A 190 -18.54 8.49 -12.64
N GLU A 191 -18.79 8.32 -13.95
CA GLU A 191 -18.48 9.29 -15.01
C GLU A 191 -19.14 10.65 -14.78
N HIS A 192 -20.36 10.70 -14.22
CA HIS A 192 -21.03 11.97 -13.90
C HIS A 192 -20.47 12.68 -12.65
N LEU A 193 -19.98 11.95 -11.64
CA LEU A 193 -19.44 12.57 -10.42
C LEU A 193 -17.96 12.94 -10.55
N THR A 194 -17.18 12.15 -11.28
CA THR A 194 -15.71 12.26 -11.34
C THR A 194 -15.20 12.83 -12.67
N GLN A 195 -16.06 13.50 -13.46
CA GLN A 195 -15.75 13.95 -14.83
C GLN A 195 -14.48 14.82 -14.96
N GLU A 196 -14.15 15.63 -13.94
CA GLU A 196 -12.94 16.47 -13.90
C GLU A 196 -11.65 15.66 -13.67
N ILE A 197 -11.77 14.47 -13.09
CA ILE A 197 -10.67 13.68 -12.51
C ILE A 197 -10.38 12.45 -13.37
N LEU A 198 -11.40 11.73 -13.82
CA LEU A 198 -11.21 10.54 -14.65
C LEU A 198 -10.80 10.88 -16.08
N ASP A 199 -9.91 10.05 -16.61
CA ASP A 199 -9.42 10.14 -17.98
C ASP A 199 -9.98 9.05 -18.91
N ILE A 200 -11.07 8.41 -18.47
CA ILE A 200 -11.83 7.38 -19.18
C ILE A 200 -13.20 7.94 -19.59
N THR A 201 -13.71 7.50 -20.74
CA THR A 201 -15.14 7.57 -21.08
C THR A 201 -15.70 6.15 -21.21
N HIS A 202 -16.94 5.93 -20.76
CA HIS A 202 -17.69 4.68 -20.90
C HIS A 202 -16.99 3.47 -20.27
N ILE A 203 -16.71 3.59 -18.97
CA ILE A 203 -15.91 2.65 -18.15
C ILE A 203 -16.45 1.21 -18.28
N ASP A 204 -17.77 1.04 -18.21
CA ASP A 204 -18.48 -0.25 -18.33
C ASP A 204 -18.32 -0.94 -19.70
N THR A 205 -17.74 -0.27 -20.69
CA THR A 205 -17.42 -0.83 -22.03
C THR A 205 -15.92 -0.91 -22.33
N SER A 206 -15.08 -0.28 -21.50
CA SER A 206 -13.64 -0.14 -21.73
C SER A 206 -12.84 -1.40 -21.34
N THR A 207 -11.95 -1.85 -22.22
CA THR A 207 -10.97 -2.91 -21.90
C THR A 207 -9.68 -2.30 -21.35
N PRO A 208 -8.87 -3.02 -20.55
CA PRO A 208 -7.60 -2.51 -20.04
C PRO A 208 -6.69 -1.93 -21.13
N THR A 209 -6.56 -2.61 -22.28
CA THR A 209 -5.78 -2.12 -23.43
C THR A 209 -6.30 -0.77 -23.94
N THR A 210 -7.61 -0.64 -24.15
CA THR A 210 -8.19 0.64 -24.60
C THR A 210 -8.08 1.75 -23.54
N ARG A 211 -8.08 1.43 -22.24
CA ARG A 211 -7.84 2.41 -21.17
C ARG A 211 -6.40 2.92 -21.19
N LYS A 212 -5.41 2.02 -21.36
CA LYS A 212 -3.99 2.35 -21.52
C LYS A 212 -3.72 3.20 -22.77
N GLU A 213 -4.30 2.84 -23.91
CA GLU A 213 -4.19 3.62 -25.16
C GLU A 213 -4.80 5.03 -25.00
N ALA A 214 -6.02 5.13 -24.45
CA ALA A 214 -6.68 6.41 -24.18
C ALA A 214 -5.93 7.27 -23.17
N ARG A 215 -5.31 6.66 -22.15
CA ARG A 215 -4.46 7.34 -21.17
C ARG A 215 -3.22 7.95 -21.84
N ILE A 216 -2.48 7.16 -22.62
CA ILE A 216 -1.25 7.61 -23.30
C ILE A 216 -1.58 8.79 -24.23
N ALA A 217 -2.58 8.63 -25.10
CA ALA A 217 -2.99 9.68 -26.04
C ALA A 217 -3.47 10.97 -25.34
N ARG A 218 -4.07 10.87 -24.16
CA ARG A 218 -4.48 12.05 -23.36
C ARG A 218 -3.32 12.68 -22.62
N GLU A 219 -2.36 11.90 -22.13
CA GLU A 219 -1.10 12.41 -21.58
C GLU A 219 -0.32 13.18 -22.65
N ASP A 220 -0.19 12.63 -23.86
CA ASP A 220 0.48 13.32 -24.99
C ASP A 220 -0.25 14.62 -25.37
N ALA A 221 -1.58 14.64 -25.32
CA ALA A 221 -2.39 15.84 -25.57
C ALA A 221 -2.50 16.82 -24.38
N LYS A 222 -1.93 16.48 -23.22
CA LYS A 222 -1.92 17.31 -22.00
C LYS A 222 -0.51 17.74 -21.58
N PHE A 223 0.53 17.10 -22.11
CA PHE A 223 1.90 17.62 -22.03
C PHE A 223 1.99 18.99 -22.72
N ASP A 224 2.96 19.79 -22.29
CA ASP A 224 2.96 21.24 -22.42
C ASP A 224 4.41 21.71 -22.37
N ASP A 225 5.02 21.77 -23.56
CA ASP A 225 6.45 22.02 -23.76
C ASP A 225 6.89 23.35 -23.11
N GLU A 226 6.10 24.42 -23.30
CA GLU A 226 6.37 25.76 -22.75
C GLU A 226 6.35 25.74 -21.22
N TYR A 227 5.36 25.09 -20.61
CA TYR A 227 5.27 24.98 -19.15
C TYR A 227 6.39 24.11 -18.58
N PHE A 228 6.74 22.98 -19.23
CA PHE A 228 7.86 22.13 -18.81
C PHE A 228 9.19 22.89 -18.85
N MET A 229 9.44 23.68 -19.90
CA MET A 229 10.61 24.55 -19.99
C MET A 229 10.60 25.65 -18.91
N ALA A 230 9.44 26.25 -18.63
CA ALA A 230 9.32 27.28 -17.59
C ALA A 230 9.63 26.75 -16.18
N ASP A 231 9.14 25.57 -15.81
CA ASP A 231 9.45 24.90 -14.54
C ASP A 231 10.91 24.44 -14.44
N PHE A 232 11.55 24.14 -15.58
CA PHE A 232 12.97 23.77 -15.61
C PHE A 232 13.91 24.98 -15.42
N VAL A 233 13.54 26.16 -15.90
CA VAL A 233 14.29 27.41 -15.69
C VAL A 233 14.04 27.97 -14.29
N ASN A 234 12.79 27.98 -13.81
CA ASN A 234 12.39 28.59 -12.55
C ASN A 234 12.43 27.59 -11.37
N ASP A 235 13.49 26.78 -11.30
CA ASP A 235 13.51 25.58 -10.45
C ASP A 235 13.70 25.83 -8.94
N GLU A 236 13.84 27.09 -8.49
CA GLU A 236 14.19 27.46 -7.11
C GLU A 236 13.33 26.80 -6.03
N GLU A 237 12.02 26.78 -6.21
CA GLU A 237 11.08 26.14 -5.29
C GLU A 237 11.14 24.62 -5.40
N ILE A 238 11.16 24.11 -6.63
CA ILE A 238 11.27 22.67 -6.94
C ILE A 238 12.55 22.08 -6.32
N GLN A 239 13.65 22.83 -6.30
CA GLN A 239 14.90 22.47 -5.64
C GLN A 239 14.79 22.42 -4.11
N ARG A 240 13.89 23.19 -3.49
CA ARG A 240 13.57 23.06 -2.05
C ARG A 240 12.75 21.77 -1.83
N LEU A 241 11.74 21.52 -2.66
CA LEU A 241 10.91 20.30 -2.61
C LEU A 241 11.71 19.00 -2.88
N ILE A 242 12.77 19.06 -3.70
CA ILE A 242 13.74 17.97 -3.91
C ILE A 242 14.62 17.73 -2.67
N LYS A 243 15.02 18.81 -1.98
CA LYS A 243 15.87 18.76 -0.77
C LYS A 243 15.06 18.44 0.51
N PHE A 244 13.74 18.63 0.48
CA PHE A 244 12.81 18.27 1.55
C PHE A 244 12.96 16.79 1.96
N ARG A 245 12.82 16.53 3.27
CA ARG A 245 12.98 15.20 3.87
C ARG A 245 11.69 14.79 4.58
N PRO A 246 10.88 13.91 3.99
CA PRO A 246 9.65 13.41 4.59
C PRO A 246 9.84 12.70 5.94
N ASP A 247 8.78 12.61 6.74
CA ASP A 247 8.86 11.95 8.05
C ASP A 247 9.10 10.44 7.96
N PHE A 248 8.65 9.77 6.90
CA PHE A 248 9.02 8.38 6.62
C PHE A 248 10.52 8.21 6.30
N TRP A 249 11.17 9.20 5.66
CA TRP A 249 12.64 9.21 5.49
C TRP A 249 13.33 9.34 6.85
N LYS A 250 12.84 10.25 7.72
CA LYS A 250 13.35 10.43 9.10
C LYS A 250 13.16 9.15 9.93
N ALA A 251 12.03 8.47 9.79
CA ALA A 251 11.73 7.19 10.42
C ALA A 251 12.70 6.08 10.00
N LEU A 252 12.87 5.86 8.69
CA LEU A 252 13.81 4.85 8.18
C LEU A 252 15.24 5.11 8.66
N LYS A 253 15.69 6.37 8.70
CA LYS A 253 17.04 6.72 9.18
C LYS A 253 17.22 6.51 10.67
N ARG A 254 16.19 6.73 11.50
CA ARG A 254 16.21 6.36 12.93
C ARG A 254 16.36 4.85 13.10
N ILE A 255 15.57 4.06 12.37
CA ILE A 255 15.62 2.58 12.42
C ILE A 255 16.98 2.05 11.95
N GLN A 256 17.54 2.58 10.85
CA GLN A 256 18.88 2.23 10.37
C GLN A 256 19.96 2.53 11.41
N LYS A 257 19.91 3.69 12.07
CA LYS A 257 20.85 4.04 13.15
C LYS A 257 20.75 3.07 14.33
N VAL A 258 19.54 2.76 14.80
CA VAL A 258 19.31 1.82 15.90
C VAL A 258 19.86 0.42 15.57
N LYS A 259 19.61 -0.10 14.37
CA LYS A 259 20.19 -1.38 13.90
C LYS A 259 21.72 -1.35 13.93
N SER A 260 22.34 -0.29 13.39
CA SER A 260 23.81 -0.17 13.38
C SER A 260 24.45 -0.06 14.78
N SER A 261 23.69 0.36 15.80
CA SER A 261 24.14 0.36 17.21
C SER A 261 23.84 -0.94 17.97
N ALA A 262 23.10 -1.88 17.38
CA ALA A 262 22.68 -3.13 18.02
C ALA A 262 23.58 -4.33 17.67
N GLU A 263 24.48 -4.21 16.69
CA GLU A 263 25.41 -5.27 16.28
C GLU A 263 26.77 -5.14 17.00
N PRO A 264 27.12 -6.06 17.93
CA PRO A 264 28.35 -5.96 18.71
C PRO A 264 29.59 -6.49 17.96
N GLY A 265 30.05 -5.70 17.00
CA GLY A 265 31.47 -5.59 16.66
C GLY A 265 32.05 -6.46 15.54
N ASN A 266 32.75 -5.79 14.62
CA ASN A 266 34.17 -6.14 14.44
C ASN A 266 35.02 -4.98 13.88
N SER A 267 36.29 -4.97 14.30
CA SER A 267 37.36 -4.03 13.94
C SER A 267 37.28 -2.60 14.48
N ALA A 268 38.40 -2.11 15.00
CA ALA A 268 38.55 -0.76 15.55
C ALA A 268 39.71 -0.02 14.87
N THR A 269 39.50 1.26 14.53
CA THR A 269 40.58 2.22 14.33
C THR A 269 40.07 3.66 14.56
N LEU A 270 40.78 4.42 15.40
CA LEU A 270 40.63 5.88 15.54
C LEU A 270 41.59 6.58 14.55
N PRO A 271 41.25 7.77 14.03
CA PRO A 271 41.56 9.06 14.68
C PRO A 271 40.28 9.91 14.91
N VAL A 272 40.08 10.68 15.99
CA VAL A 272 40.86 11.79 16.62
C VAL A 272 40.67 13.15 15.93
N SER A 273 39.77 13.96 16.51
CA SER A 273 39.66 15.45 16.47
C SER A 273 39.35 16.14 15.12
N THR A 274 38.71 17.32 15.03
CA THR A 274 38.39 18.41 16.00
C THR A 274 36.90 18.86 15.94
N PRO A 275 36.38 19.68 16.88
CA PRO A 275 34.93 19.96 17.06
C PRO A 275 34.45 21.30 16.49
N GLU A 276 33.11 21.49 16.44
CA GLU A 276 32.29 22.73 16.55
C GLU A 276 30.88 22.47 15.93
N VAL A 277 29.71 22.89 16.44
CA VAL A 277 29.24 23.38 17.75
C VAL A 277 27.86 22.72 18.02
N GLU A 278 27.58 22.28 19.25
CA GLU A 278 26.23 21.91 19.68
C GLU A 278 25.47 23.12 20.28
N GLN A 279 24.18 23.24 20.00
CA GLN A 279 23.25 23.92 20.90
C GLN A 279 22.16 22.94 21.35
N ASN A 280 22.03 22.81 22.67
CA ASN A 280 21.23 21.76 23.30
C ASN A 280 19.75 22.14 23.41
N LEU A 281 18.88 21.17 23.15
CA LEU A 281 17.61 21.04 23.85
C LEU A 281 17.62 19.70 24.58
N SER A 282 17.50 19.75 25.90
CA SER A 282 17.69 18.61 26.80
C SER A 282 16.35 18.02 27.24
N GLU A 283 16.06 16.77 26.87
CA GLU A 283 15.02 15.97 27.52
C GLU A 283 15.60 14.70 28.15
N SER A 284 15.03 14.28 29.27
CA SER A 284 15.56 13.24 30.15
C SER A 284 15.21 11.83 29.69
N ALA A 285 16.21 10.99 29.47
CA ALA A 285 16.03 9.60 29.04
C ALA A 285 15.54 8.67 30.17
N PRO A 286 14.53 7.80 29.91
CA PRO A 286 14.13 6.74 30.82
C PRO A 286 14.45 5.33 30.28
N GLY A 287 15.40 4.65 30.94
CA GLY A 287 15.51 3.18 30.99
C GLY A 287 15.94 2.42 29.71
N PRO A 288 16.39 1.14 29.86
CA PRO A 288 16.60 0.25 28.74
C PRO A 288 15.25 -0.38 28.33
N ALA A 289 14.65 0.13 27.25
CA ALA A 289 13.43 -0.45 26.70
C ALA A 289 13.69 -1.84 26.09
N SER A 290 12.72 -2.75 26.20
CA SER A 290 12.79 -4.07 25.57
C SER A 290 12.67 -3.99 24.05
N ALA A 291 12.94 -5.10 23.36
CA ALA A 291 12.98 -5.17 21.90
C ALA A 291 11.63 -4.90 21.18
N SER A 292 10.57 -4.49 21.89
CA SER A 292 9.31 -4.00 21.30
C SER A 292 9.35 -2.50 20.96
N ALA A 293 10.26 -1.72 21.56
CA ALA A 293 10.31 -0.27 21.44
C ALA A 293 11.06 0.27 20.20
N ILE A 294 11.07 -0.48 19.10
CA ILE A 294 11.82 -0.13 17.86
C ILE A 294 10.93 0.65 16.86
N GLU A 295 9.63 0.72 17.10
CA GLU A 295 8.72 1.59 16.33
C GLU A 295 9.06 3.07 16.54
N SER A 296 9.56 3.72 15.50
CA SER A 296 9.57 5.19 15.45
C SER A 296 8.13 5.71 15.50
N ALA A 297 7.85 6.75 16.29
CA ALA A 297 6.48 7.23 16.53
C ALA A 297 5.59 7.48 15.29
N TRP A 298 6.19 7.72 14.11
CA TRP A 298 5.46 7.83 12.83
C TRP A 298 4.87 6.49 12.33
N LEU A 299 5.42 5.33 12.72
CA LEU A 299 4.93 3.99 12.33
C LEU A 299 3.83 3.43 13.25
N THR A 300 3.56 4.10 14.36
CA THR A 300 2.50 3.72 15.29
C THR A 300 1.18 4.36 14.85
N PHE A 301 0.06 3.64 15.02
CA PHE A 301 -1.26 4.11 14.61
C PHE A 301 -1.91 5.00 15.67
N THR A 302 -2.46 6.15 15.26
CA THR A 302 -3.23 7.07 16.11
C THR A 302 -4.58 6.45 16.51
N GLU A 303 -5.26 7.03 17.51
CA GLU A 303 -6.61 6.57 17.89
C GLU A 303 -7.62 6.73 16.74
N GLU A 304 -7.47 7.75 15.90
CA GLU A 304 -8.30 8.00 14.72
C GLU A 304 -8.06 6.94 13.63
N GLU A 305 -6.80 6.64 13.30
CA GLU A 305 -6.45 5.58 12.35
C GLU A 305 -6.91 4.20 12.85
N GLN A 306 -6.77 3.92 14.15
CA GLN A 306 -7.28 2.67 14.74
C GLN A 306 -8.80 2.55 14.66
N GLU A 307 -9.54 3.66 14.84
CA GLU A 307 -11.00 3.64 14.72
C GLU A 307 -11.45 3.46 13.26
N VAL A 308 -10.78 4.10 12.28
CA VAL A 308 -11.00 3.83 10.85
C VAL A 308 -10.70 2.36 10.53
N MET A 309 -9.61 1.78 11.06
CA MET A 309 -9.28 0.37 10.85
C MET A 309 -10.30 -0.62 11.43
N ARG A 310 -11.07 -0.25 12.46
CA ARG A 310 -12.21 -1.05 12.97
C ARG A 310 -13.45 -0.99 12.07
N GLN A 311 -13.59 0.06 11.28
CA GLN A 311 -14.73 0.30 10.38
C GLN A 311 -14.49 -0.30 8.98
N LEU A 312 -13.25 -0.69 8.66
CA LEU A 312 -12.92 -1.43 7.44
C LEU A 312 -13.67 -2.78 7.36
N PRO A 313 -14.13 -3.19 6.16
CA PRO A 313 -14.88 -4.43 6.00
C PRO A 313 -13.96 -5.65 6.13
N ASN A 314 -14.33 -6.62 6.97
CA ASN A 314 -13.61 -7.89 7.09
C ASN A 314 -13.86 -8.79 5.86
N LYS A 315 -13.09 -8.55 4.80
CA LYS A 315 -13.07 -9.32 3.55
C LYS A 315 -11.84 -10.22 3.49
N GLU A 316 -11.95 -11.32 2.75
CA GLU A 316 -10.82 -12.12 2.31
C GLU A 316 -10.76 -12.06 0.78
N PHE A 317 -9.58 -11.86 0.20
CA PHE A 317 -9.42 -11.68 -1.24
C PHE A 317 -8.74 -12.89 -1.85
N LEU A 318 -9.41 -13.52 -2.82
CA LEU A 318 -8.79 -14.43 -3.77
C LEU A 318 -8.41 -13.59 -4.99
N LEU A 319 -7.11 -13.38 -5.21
CA LEU A 319 -6.61 -12.49 -6.26
C LEU A 319 -6.42 -13.27 -7.56
N ASP A 320 -7.01 -12.76 -8.65
CA ASP A 320 -6.78 -13.34 -9.98
C ASP A 320 -5.38 -12.94 -10.51
N HIS A 321 -4.93 -11.72 -10.16
CA HIS A 321 -3.72 -11.08 -10.70
C HIS A 321 -2.98 -10.30 -9.60
N GLU A 322 -2.42 -11.01 -8.62
CA GLU A 322 -1.73 -10.42 -7.45
C GLU A 322 -0.68 -9.35 -7.84
N ARG A 323 0.12 -9.62 -8.87
CA ARG A 323 1.12 -8.69 -9.42
C ARG A 323 0.54 -7.32 -9.79
N ALA A 324 -0.62 -7.29 -10.44
CA ALA A 324 -1.27 -6.04 -10.87
C ALA A 324 -1.78 -5.22 -9.68
N ILE A 325 -2.20 -5.87 -8.58
CA ILE A 325 -2.59 -5.20 -7.33
C ILE A 325 -1.36 -4.56 -6.66
N TYR A 326 -0.24 -5.28 -6.61
CA TYR A 326 1.03 -4.73 -6.12
C TYR A 326 1.53 -3.55 -6.97
N LEU A 327 1.41 -3.60 -8.30
CA LEU A 327 1.82 -2.50 -9.18
C LEU A 327 0.88 -1.29 -9.08
N GLY A 328 -0.43 -1.50 -8.91
CA GLY A 328 -1.37 -0.42 -8.61
C GLY A 328 -1.13 0.25 -7.25
N LEU A 329 -0.65 -0.51 -6.26
CA LEU A 329 -0.19 0.07 -4.99
C LEU A 329 1.02 1.00 -5.20
N VAL A 330 1.98 0.63 -6.06
CA VAL A 330 3.15 1.49 -6.36
C VAL A 330 2.71 2.82 -6.97
N ASP A 331 1.79 2.81 -7.95
CA ASP A 331 1.25 4.02 -8.59
C ASP A 331 0.48 4.94 -7.60
N ILE A 332 -0.35 4.36 -6.73
CA ILE A 332 -1.07 5.12 -5.68
C ILE A 332 -0.11 5.71 -4.64
N VAL A 333 0.88 4.94 -4.18
CA VAL A 333 1.87 5.41 -3.19
C VAL A 333 2.82 6.45 -3.80
N TYR A 334 3.20 6.33 -5.08
CA TYR A 334 3.95 7.36 -5.78
C TYR A 334 3.18 8.68 -5.86
N ALA A 335 1.88 8.63 -6.22
CA ALA A 335 1.03 9.81 -6.28
C ALA A 335 0.91 10.52 -4.92
N TYR A 336 0.86 9.75 -3.82
CA TYR A 336 0.97 10.27 -2.46
C TYR A 336 2.35 10.87 -2.17
N CYS A 337 3.45 10.21 -2.54
CA CYS A 337 4.81 10.73 -2.35
C CYS A 337 5.04 12.07 -3.04
N TYR A 338 4.49 12.25 -4.25
CA TYR A 338 4.52 13.55 -4.93
C TYR A 338 3.75 14.60 -4.12
N ASN A 339 2.48 14.34 -3.77
CA ASN A 339 1.68 15.27 -2.98
C ASN A 339 2.38 15.67 -1.66
N TYR A 340 2.86 14.68 -0.91
CA TYR A 340 3.54 14.88 0.37
C TYR A 340 4.83 15.71 0.24
N ARG A 341 5.52 15.65 -0.92
CA ARG A 341 6.62 16.58 -1.21
C ARG A 341 6.10 17.98 -1.51
N THR A 342 5.18 18.12 -2.46
CA THR A 342 4.69 19.43 -2.92
C THR A 342 3.94 20.24 -1.85
N THR A 343 3.45 19.59 -0.80
CA THR A 343 2.80 20.28 0.34
C THR A 343 3.59 20.16 1.64
N GLU A 344 4.87 19.77 1.58
CA GLU A 344 5.80 19.57 2.71
C GLU A 344 5.26 18.74 3.89
N GLY A 345 4.26 17.90 3.64
CA GLY A 345 3.60 17.01 4.60
C GLY A 345 2.24 17.48 5.14
N GLU A 346 1.78 18.69 4.80
CA GLU A 346 0.45 19.19 5.19
C GLU A 346 -0.51 19.15 3.99
N SER A 347 -1.52 18.27 4.01
CA SER A 347 -2.43 18.09 2.87
C SER A 347 -3.36 19.30 2.64
N THR A 348 -3.57 19.67 1.37
CA THR A 348 -4.37 20.83 0.94
C THR A 348 -5.69 20.40 0.29
N VAL A 349 -6.52 21.37 -0.11
CA VAL A 349 -7.76 21.11 -0.88
C VAL A 349 -7.50 20.49 -2.26
N GLU A 350 -6.31 20.69 -2.84
CA GLU A 350 -5.90 20.08 -4.11
C GLU A 350 -5.19 18.74 -3.94
N SER A 351 -4.89 18.31 -2.70
CA SER A 351 -4.24 17.01 -2.44
C SER A 351 -5.07 15.80 -2.90
N PRO A 352 -6.40 15.73 -2.66
CA PRO A 352 -7.24 14.66 -3.21
C PRO A 352 -7.19 14.61 -4.74
N TRP A 353 -7.30 15.77 -5.42
CA TRP A 353 -7.21 15.87 -6.88
C TRP A 353 -5.82 15.43 -7.38
N THR A 354 -4.75 15.92 -6.76
CA THR A 354 -3.36 15.61 -7.14
C THR A 354 -3.10 14.12 -7.06
N ILE A 355 -3.48 13.46 -5.95
CA ILE A 355 -3.28 12.02 -5.77
C ILE A 355 -4.13 11.22 -6.77
N ALA A 356 -5.42 11.55 -6.91
CA ALA A 356 -6.33 10.86 -7.81
C ALA A 356 -5.96 11.04 -9.30
N LYS A 357 -5.44 12.21 -9.70
CA LYS A 357 -5.04 12.52 -11.07
C LYS A 357 -3.69 11.92 -11.43
N LEU A 358 -2.70 11.94 -10.53
CA LEU A 358 -1.38 11.37 -10.78
C LEU A 358 -1.40 9.84 -10.80
N SER A 359 -2.21 9.20 -9.96
CA SER A 359 -2.41 7.75 -10.02
C SER A 359 -3.18 7.36 -11.29
N SER A 360 -2.56 6.55 -12.15
CA SER A 360 -3.21 5.96 -13.33
C SER A 360 -4.24 4.90 -12.93
N THR A 361 -4.02 4.21 -11.80
CA THR A 361 -4.98 3.25 -11.23
C THR A 361 -6.28 3.95 -10.81
N LEU A 362 -6.20 5.16 -10.23
CA LEU A 362 -7.36 5.93 -9.82
C LEU A 362 -8.01 6.74 -10.96
N SER A 363 -7.23 7.45 -11.78
CA SER A 363 -7.76 8.30 -12.86
C SER A 363 -8.12 7.56 -14.16
N CYS A 364 -7.38 6.50 -14.48
CA CYS A 364 -7.50 5.80 -15.77
C CYS A 364 -7.95 4.34 -15.63
N PHE A 365 -8.14 3.86 -14.39
CA PHE A 365 -8.42 2.45 -14.05
C PHE A 365 -7.46 1.47 -14.77
N ASP A 366 -6.21 1.92 -14.96
CA ASP A 366 -5.20 1.15 -15.69
C ASP A 366 -4.69 -0.04 -14.85
N THR A 367 -4.20 -1.09 -15.52
CA THR A 367 -3.73 -2.32 -14.87
C THR A 367 -2.37 -2.72 -15.44
N PHE A 368 -1.32 -2.42 -14.69
CA PHE A 368 0.06 -2.55 -15.12
C PHE A 368 0.58 -4.00 -15.12
N SER A 369 1.49 -4.30 -16.05
CA SER A 369 2.17 -5.60 -16.16
C SER A 369 3.63 -5.59 -15.65
N THR A 370 4.29 -4.43 -15.61
CA THR A 370 5.70 -4.27 -15.18
C THR A 370 5.89 -3.04 -14.32
N LEU A 371 6.90 -3.06 -13.44
CA LEU A 371 7.25 -1.93 -12.57
C LEU A 371 7.71 -0.71 -13.37
N ARG A 372 8.52 -0.92 -14.41
CA ARG A 372 8.94 0.13 -15.34
C ARG A 372 7.77 0.82 -16.03
N GLU A 373 6.75 0.08 -16.48
CA GLU A 373 5.57 0.68 -17.09
C GLU A 373 4.78 1.54 -16.09
N THR A 374 4.56 1.01 -14.87
CA THR A 374 3.91 1.76 -13.78
C THR A 374 4.59 3.11 -13.56
N LEU A 375 5.91 3.10 -13.37
CA LEU A 375 6.67 4.30 -13.04
C LEU A 375 6.77 5.28 -14.23
N ILE A 376 6.88 4.81 -15.47
CA ILE A 376 6.82 5.67 -16.66
C ILE A 376 5.46 6.37 -16.76
N ALA A 377 4.36 5.65 -16.51
CA ALA A 377 3.03 6.25 -16.46
C ALA A 377 2.95 7.32 -15.36
N SER A 378 3.37 7.02 -14.13
CA SER A 378 3.32 7.98 -13.04
C SER A 378 4.23 9.22 -13.29
N ILE A 379 5.42 9.06 -13.88
CA ILE A 379 6.29 10.20 -14.29
C ILE A 379 5.61 11.05 -15.37
N ARG A 380 5.09 10.44 -16.45
CA ARG A 380 4.38 11.18 -17.53
C ARG A 380 3.28 12.06 -16.96
N ARG A 381 2.54 11.56 -15.96
CA ARG A 381 1.47 12.31 -15.30
C ARG A 381 2.02 13.42 -14.41
N THR A 382 3.11 13.18 -13.67
CA THR A 382 3.83 14.24 -12.93
C THR A 382 4.33 15.36 -13.83
N LEU A 383 4.70 15.06 -15.07
CA LEU A 383 5.20 16.05 -16.04
C LEU A 383 4.10 16.76 -16.86
N ALA A 384 2.82 16.39 -16.71
CA ALA A 384 1.73 16.93 -17.54
C ALA A 384 0.56 17.58 -16.76
N TYR A 385 0.24 17.10 -15.55
CA TYR A 385 -0.96 17.54 -14.80
C TYR A 385 -0.73 18.54 -13.65
N PRO A 386 0.27 18.37 -12.76
CA PRO A 386 0.34 19.15 -11.52
C PRO A 386 1.04 20.51 -11.70
N LEU A 387 1.19 21.23 -10.59
CA LEU A 387 1.82 22.56 -10.52
C LEU A 387 3.31 22.54 -10.85
N HIS A 388 4.07 21.54 -10.37
CA HIS A 388 5.53 21.45 -10.55
C HIS A 388 5.92 20.20 -11.35
N ARG A 389 6.23 20.38 -12.64
CA ARG A 389 6.39 19.36 -13.68
C ARG A 389 7.87 19.05 -13.97
N HIS A 390 8.62 18.67 -12.93
CA HIS A 390 10.08 18.47 -13.06
C HIS A 390 10.52 17.00 -12.94
N PHE A 391 11.42 16.57 -13.82
CA PHE A 391 11.88 15.17 -13.91
C PHE A 391 12.67 14.73 -12.67
N ALA A 392 13.54 15.59 -12.11
CA ALA A 392 14.29 15.24 -10.90
C ALA A 392 13.41 15.15 -9.65
N LEU A 393 12.32 15.93 -9.58
CA LEU A 393 11.30 15.79 -8.53
C LEU A 393 10.54 14.46 -8.68
N SER A 394 10.21 14.10 -9.93
CA SER A 394 9.56 12.82 -10.26
C SER A 394 10.40 11.63 -9.80
N LEU A 395 11.71 11.61 -10.08
CA LEU A 395 12.64 10.58 -9.58
C LEU A 395 12.72 10.55 -8.03
N ARG A 396 12.71 11.72 -7.37
CA ARG A 396 12.69 11.82 -5.89
C ARG A 396 11.46 11.15 -5.26
N CYS A 397 10.33 11.14 -5.97
CA CYS A 397 9.11 10.45 -5.52
C CYS A 397 9.22 8.93 -5.65
N ILE A 398 10.03 8.40 -6.59
CA ILE A 398 10.32 6.96 -6.68
C ILE A 398 11.17 6.52 -5.49
N GLU A 399 12.23 7.26 -5.14
CA GLU A 399 13.05 6.97 -3.95
C GLU A 399 12.21 6.96 -2.65
N ASP A 400 11.27 7.90 -2.52
CA ASP A 400 10.36 7.96 -1.37
C ASP A 400 9.38 6.78 -1.33
N THR A 401 8.85 6.38 -2.49
CA THR A 401 8.03 5.17 -2.63
C THR A 401 8.84 3.94 -2.21
N ALA A 402 10.10 3.84 -2.64
CA ALA A 402 11.03 2.78 -2.24
C ALA A 402 11.30 2.77 -0.72
N ILE A 403 11.29 3.93 -0.05
CA ILE A 403 11.42 4.04 1.41
C ILE A 403 10.16 3.54 2.12
N LEU A 404 8.96 3.89 1.64
CA LEU A 404 7.70 3.40 2.22
C LEU A 404 7.55 1.88 2.08
N PHE A 405 7.90 1.31 0.93
CA PHE A 405 7.95 -0.14 0.74
C PHE A 405 9.01 -0.81 1.64
N LYS A 406 10.19 -0.20 1.84
CA LYS A 406 11.20 -0.67 2.82
C LYS A 406 10.70 -0.67 4.26
N LEU A 407 9.88 0.31 4.66
CA LEU A 407 9.23 0.37 5.96
C LEU A 407 8.08 -0.66 6.12
N GLY A 408 7.61 -1.25 5.02
CA GLY A 408 6.64 -2.34 5.00
C GLY A 408 5.19 -1.92 5.22
N LYS A 409 4.31 -2.92 5.36
CA LYS A 409 2.85 -2.78 5.36
C LYS A 409 2.28 -1.76 6.37
N ARG A 410 2.95 -1.49 7.50
CA ARG A 410 2.51 -0.46 8.47
C ARG A 410 2.52 0.94 7.82
N ALA A 411 3.65 1.30 7.21
CA ALA A 411 3.83 2.58 6.54
C ALA A 411 2.88 2.71 5.33
N LEU A 412 2.78 1.66 4.54
CA LEU A 412 1.89 1.60 3.38
C LEU A 412 0.41 1.68 3.80
N LEU A 413 0.01 1.09 4.92
CA LEU A 413 -1.34 1.21 5.47
C LEU A 413 -1.63 2.62 6.00
N LYS A 414 -0.72 3.27 6.73
CA LYS A 414 -0.91 4.69 7.13
C LYS A 414 -1.13 5.59 5.91
N VAL A 415 -0.32 5.41 4.87
CA VAL A 415 -0.46 6.15 3.60
C VAL A 415 -1.79 5.85 2.92
N LEU A 416 -2.20 4.58 2.81
CA LEU A 416 -3.49 4.21 2.24
C LEU A 416 -4.67 4.74 3.07
N LEU A 417 -4.58 4.79 4.40
CA LEU A 417 -5.61 5.35 5.27
C LEU A 417 -5.76 6.87 5.06
N ASP A 418 -4.66 7.61 4.94
CA ASP A 418 -4.69 9.06 4.65
C ASP A 418 -5.21 9.34 3.24
N VAL A 419 -4.70 8.64 2.21
CA VAL A 419 -5.23 8.73 0.83
C VAL A 419 -6.73 8.40 0.78
N ASN A 420 -7.17 7.37 1.51
CA ASN A 420 -8.59 7.01 1.62
C ASN A 420 -9.40 8.07 2.38
N ALA A 421 -8.84 8.74 3.38
CA ALA A 421 -9.48 9.83 4.10
C ALA A 421 -9.54 11.13 3.29
N LEU A 422 -8.56 11.40 2.43
CA LEU A 422 -8.53 12.56 1.53
C LEU A 422 -9.54 12.38 0.39
N VAL A 423 -9.44 11.27 -0.34
CA VAL A 423 -10.31 10.95 -1.48
C VAL A 423 -11.75 10.63 -1.03
N GLY A 424 -11.92 9.99 0.14
CA GLY A 424 -13.23 9.63 0.70
C GLY A 424 -14.04 10.79 1.28
N LYS A 425 -13.43 11.97 1.49
CA LYS A 425 -14.09 13.19 1.99
C LYS A 425 -14.48 14.19 0.91
N ASP A 426 -13.99 14.04 -0.33
CA ASP A 426 -14.35 14.92 -1.45
C ASP A 426 -15.59 14.38 -2.18
N ASP A 427 -16.62 15.22 -2.27
CA ASP A 427 -17.95 14.89 -2.81
C ASP A 427 -17.93 14.43 -4.28
N ARG A 428 -16.87 14.72 -5.04
CA ARG A 428 -16.70 14.27 -6.43
C ARG A 428 -16.11 12.86 -6.47
N MET A 429 -15.08 12.60 -5.65
CA MET A 429 -14.21 11.43 -5.79
C MET A 429 -14.33 10.33 -4.72
N TYR A 430 -15.22 10.47 -3.73
CA TYR A 430 -15.49 9.42 -2.72
C TYR A 430 -15.77 8.02 -3.32
N VAL A 431 -16.28 7.96 -4.56
CA VAL A 431 -16.53 6.69 -5.27
C VAL A 431 -15.23 5.90 -5.51
N LEU A 432 -14.09 6.59 -5.71
CA LEU A 432 -12.77 5.96 -5.86
C LEU A 432 -12.27 5.33 -4.55
N SER A 433 -12.64 5.91 -3.40
CA SER A 433 -12.41 5.31 -2.08
C SER A 433 -13.15 3.98 -1.94
N THR A 434 -14.36 3.86 -2.50
CA THR A 434 -15.12 2.60 -2.51
C THR A 434 -14.58 1.59 -3.53
N LEU A 435 -14.26 2.02 -4.76
CA LEU A 435 -13.84 1.13 -5.85
C LEU A 435 -12.42 0.57 -5.67
N TRP A 436 -11.53 1.30 -5.00
CA TRP A 436 -10.11 0.93 -4.88
C TRP A 436 -9.59 0.99 -3.44
N LEU A 437 -9.61 2.17 -2.81
CA LEU A 437 -8.75 2.45 -1.64
C LEU A 437 -9.18 1.67 -0.38
N THR A 438 -10.48 1.53 -0.13
CA THR A 438 -10.99 0.76 1.01
C THR A 438 -10.57 -0.70 0.94
N ASP A 439 -10.59 -1.31 -0.25
CA ASP A 439 -10.17 -2.70 -0.44
C ASP A 439 -8.65 -2.85 -0.40
N TYR A 440 -7.88 -1.87 -0.87
CA TYR A 440 -6.44 -1.79 -0.63
C TYR A 440 -6.09 -1.72 0.87
N CYS A 441 -6.80 -0.91 1.67
CA CYS A 441 -6.61 -0.80 3.12
C CYS A 441 -6.85 -2.13 3.87
N VAL A 442 -7.76 -2.98 3.39
CA VAL A 442 -8.00 -4.32 3.95
C VAL A 442 -6.95 -5.31 3.47
N TRP A 443 -6.63 -5.30 2.17
CA TRP A 443 -5.67 -6.25 1.59
C TRP A 443 -4.24 -6.06 2.11
N ILE A 444 -3.75 -4.83 2.24
CA ILE A 444 -2.36 -4.55 2.64
C ILE A 444 -2.00 -5.12 4.04
N GLN A 445 -2.99 -5.28 4.92
CA GLN A 445 -2.83 -5.90 6.24
C GLN A 445 -2.52 -7.40 6.18
N ARG A 446 -2.75 -8.04 5.03
CA ARG A 446 -2.53 -9.47 4.76
C ARG A 446 -1.53 -9.74 3.63
N ALA A 447 -1.04 -8.68 2.96
CA ALA A 447 -0.06 -8.78 1.88
C ALA A 447 1.24 -9.45 2.33
N ASN A 448 1.91 -10.16 1.41
CA ASN A 448 3.15 -10.87 1.69
C ASN A 448 4.32 -9.89 1.90
N ASP A 449 4.94 -9.92 3.08
CA ASP A 449 6.08 -9.08 3.43
C ASP A 449 7.31 -9.33 2.53
N ARG A 450 7.52 -10.55 2.02
CA ARG A 450 8.62 -10.85 1.08
C ARG A 450 8.43 -10.11 -0.25
N MET A 451 7.21 -10.12 -0.77
CA MET A 451 6.85 -9.41 -2.01
C MET A 451 7.00 -7.89 -1.86
N LEU A 452 6.61 -7.34 -0.70
CA LEU A 452 6.82 -5.93 -0.38
C LEU A 452 8.32 -5.56 -0.34
N GLN A 453 9.18 -6.39 0.26
CA GLN A 453 10.63 -6.13 0.31
C GLN A 453 11.34 -6.39 -1.03
N SER A 454 10.82 -7.29 -1.87
CA SER A 454 11.26 -7.49 -3.26
C SER A 454 10.97 -6.24 -4.09
N LEU A 455 9.72 -5.73 -4.09
CA LEU A 455 9.36 -4.44 -4.69
C LEU A 455 10.20 -3.30 -4.15
N ALA A 456 10.43 -3.28 -2.83
CA ALA A 456 11.25 -2.25 -2.20
C ALA A 456 12.68 -2.26 -2.76
N SER A 457 13.27 -3.44 -2.96
CA SER A 457 14.60 -3.59 -3.55
C SER A 457 14.64 -3.10 -5.00
N GLU A 458 13.72 -3.58 -5.85
CA GLU A 458 13.61 -3.13 -7.25
C GLU A 458 13.43 -1.62 -7.36
N LEU A 459 12.56 -1.02 -6.55
CA LEU A 459 12.34 0.43 -6.50
C LEU A 459 13.59 1.27 -6.11
N ASN A 460 14.67 0.67 -5.61
CA ASN A 460 15.95 1.34 -5.39
C ASN A 460 16.98 1.09 -6.51
N HIS A 461 16.81 0.05 -7.31
CA HIS A 461 17.73 -0.34 -8.38
C HIS A 461 17.23 0.09 -9.76
N ILE A 462 15.92 0.26 -9.92
CA ILE A 462 15.31 0.76 -11.15
C ILE A 462 15.75 2.20 -11.43
N SER A 463 16.27 2.40 -12.64
CA SER A 463 16.57 3.70 -13.23
C SER A 463 15.76 3.86 -14.50
N ILE A 464 15.23 5.06 -14.70
CA ILE A 464 14.39 5.45 -15.84
C ILE A 464 15.04 6.66 -16.49
N SER A 465 15.32 6.56 -17.78
CA SER A 465 15.88 7.64 -18.59
C SER A 465 14.77 8.54 -19.15
N LYS A 466 15.11 9.78 -19.48
CA LYS A 466 14.16 10.74 -20.09
C LYS A 466 13.59 10.22 -21.42
N LYS A 467 14.36 9.40 -22.14
CA LYS A 467 14.00 8.78 -23.43
C LYS A 467 12.90 7.73 -23.31
N GLU A 468 12.71 7.12 -22.14
CA GLU A 468 11.63 6.16 -21.89
C GLU A 468 10.27 6.82 -21.66
N ILE A 469 10.24 8.15 -21.42
CA ILE A 469 8.99 8.91 -21.19
C ILE A 469 8.20 9.13 -22.49
N GLY A 470 8.85 9.05 -23.65
CA GLY A 470 8.26 9.25 -24.97
C GLY A 470 8.15 10.71 -25.44
N TRP A 471 8.69 11.66 -24.66
CA TRP A 471 8.71 13.10 -24.96
C TRP A 471 10.15 13.61 -25.10
N PRO A 472 10.40 14.68 -25.88
CA PRO A 472 11.75 15.19 -26.20
C PRO A 472 12.37 16.00 -25.05
N LEU A 473 12.28 15.52 -23.82
CA LEU A 473 12.66 16.27 -22.60
C LEU A 473 14.11 16.77 -22.62
N GLU A 474 15.06 15.97 -23.14
CA GLU A 474 16.47 16.37 -23.27
C GLU A 474 16.67 17.52 -24.26
N GLU A 475 15.81 17.64 -25.27
CA GLU A 475 15.87 18.69 -26.29
C GLU A 475 15.20 19.97 -25.75
N LEU A 476 14.05 19.85 -25.08
CA LEU A 476 13.36 20.97 -24.41
C LEU A 476 14.23 21.62 -23.32
N GLU A 477 14.92 20.81 -22.51
CA GLU A 477 15.87 21.32 -21.51
C GLU A 477 17.06 22.05 -22.12
N GLN A 478 17.56 21.61 -23.28
CA GLN A 478 18.62 22.31 -24.01
C GLN A 478 18.12 23.66 -24.54
N VAL A 479 16.97 23.69 -25.22
CA VAL A 479 16.38 24.95 -25.74
C VAL A 479 16.09 25.93 -24.60
N ALA A 480 15.64 25.44 -23.44
CA ALA A 480 15.42 26.29 -22.26
C ALA A 480 16.71 26.93 -21.74
N GLN A 481 17.85 26.22 -21.77
CA GLN A 481 19.16 26.77 -21.41
C GLN A 481 19.66 27.79 -22.44
N GLU A 482 19.47 27.51 -23.73
CA GLU A 482 19.87 28.41 -24.82
C GLU A 482 19.09 29.74 -24.75
N VAL A 483 17.75 29.68 -24.63
CA VAL A 483 16.90 30.88 -24.47
C VAL A 483 17.25 31.67 -23.20
N THR A 484 17.51 30.98 -22.08
CA THR A 484 17.90 31.66 -20.83
C THR A 484 19.25 32.37 -20.98
N ALA A 485 20.22 31.75 -21.67
CA ALA A 485 21.53 32.35 -21.91
C ALA A 485 21.47 33.56 -22.86
N GLU A 486 20.63 33.52 -23.89
CA GLU A 486 20.41 34.66 -24.79
C GLU A 486 19.82 35.88 -24.04
N LEU A 487 18.81 35.66 -23.19
CA LEU A 487 18.23 36.71 -22.34
C LEU A 487 19.25 37.29 -21.35
N ASP A 488 20.05 36.44 -20.71
CA ASP A 488 21.14 36.84 -19.81
C ASP A 488 22.19 37.70 -20.53
N GLU A 489 22.45 37.47 -21.82
CA GLU A 489 23.36 38.30 -22.62
C GLU A 489 22.70 39.62 -23.07
N GLU A 490 21.42 39.62 -23.47
CA GLU A 490 20.69 40.85 -23.82
C GLU A 490 20.58 41.81 -22.62
N GLU A 491 20.25 41.29 -21.42
CA GLU A 491 20.21 42.10 -20.19
C GLU A 491 21.59 42.74 -19.92
N ARG A 492 22.67 41.95 -19.93
CA ARG A 492 24.04 42.45 -19.71
C ARG A 492 24.46 43.51 -20.75
N VAL A 493 24.05 43.35 -22.01
CA VAL A 493 24.30 44.35 -23.06
C VAL A 493 23.53 45.65 -22.76
N SER A 494 22.24 45.56 -22.41
CA SER A 494 21.43 46.74 -22.07
C SER A 494 21.98 47.50 -20.85
N ASP A 495 22.34 46.78 -19.79
CA ASP A 495 22.88 47.32 -18.55
C ASP A 495 24.27 47.96 -18.78
N SER A 496 25.06 47.45 -19.73
CA SER A 496 26.30 48.08 -20.19
C SER A 496 26.06 49.37 -20.98
N MET A 497 24.97 49.45 -21.77
CA MET A 497 24.61 50.65 -22.51
C MET A 497 24.09 51.76 -21.58
N GLU A 498 23.21 51.43 -20.63
CA GLU A 498 22.71 52.42 -19.65
C GLU A 498 23.84 53.01 -18.82
N ARG A 499 24.74 52.16 -18.30
CA ARG A 499 25.95 52.62 -17.57
C ARG A 499 26.84 53.52 -18.43
N SER A 500 26.93 53.27 -19.74
CA SER A 500 27.70 54.08 -20.70
C SER A 500 27.03 55.40 -21.10
N VAL A 501 25.73 55.57 -20.83
CA VAL A 501 24.96 56.81 -21.05
C VAL A 501 24.93 57.70 -19.79
N LEU A 502 25.24 57.13 -18.62
CA LEU A 502 25.27 57.81 -17.33
C LEU A 502 26.66 58.38 -16.93
N THR A 503 27.69 58.23 -17.78
CA THR A 503 29.07 58.72 -17.57
C THR A 503 29.51 59.76 -18.60
#